data_AF-A0A7K2X3D1-F1
#
_entry.id   AF-A0A7K2X3D1-F1
#
_cell.length_a   1.000
_cell.length_b   1.000
_cell.length_c   1.000
_cell.angle_alpha   90.00
_cell.angle_beta   90.00
_cell.angle_gamma   90.00
#
_symmetry.space_group_name_H-M   'P 1'
#
loop_
_entity.id
_entity.type
_entity.pdbx_description
1 polymer ?
#
loop_
_entity_poly.entity_id
_entity_poly.type
_entity_poly.pdbx_seq_one_letter_code
_entity_poly.pdbx_strand_id
1 'polypeptide(L)'
;AAPPGARFPWYGPPMSASALATARLMETWAHGQDVADALGVVRPPTARLRHVAWIGHRARDYAYLVRGEQPPAEPFRVELVSPSGGLWVYGPEDAAQKVTGPALDFCLLVTQRVHRDDTALVAHGPDAAHWLTLAQAFAGPAGAGRPAGPGRPAGAGRPARTVPGEA
;
A
#
# COMPACT_ATOMS: atom_id res chain seq x y z
N ALA A 1 -26.97 -5.09 -11.98
CA ALA A 1 -25.56 -4.67 -12.12
C ALA A 1 -25.51 -3.23 -12.65
N ALA A 2 -24.44 -2.48 -12.40
CA ALA A 2 -24.27 -1.14 -12.97
C ALA A 2 -24.00 -1.21 -14.50
N PRO A 3 -24.38 -0.18 -15.28
CA PRO A 3 -24.05 -0.12 -16.71
C PRO A 3 -22.53 -0.11 -16.96
N PRO A 4 -22.04 -0.69 -18.08
CA PRO A 4 -20.65 -0.59 -18.48
C PRO A 4 -20.19 0.88 -18.56
N GLY A 5 -19.06 1.22 -17.96
CA GLY A 5 -18.50 2.57 -17.98
C GLY A 5 -19.16 3.58 -17.04
N ALA A 6 -20.20 3.19 -16.28
CA ALA A 6 -20.85 4.08 -15.33
C ALA A 6 -19.85 4.65 -14.31
N ARG A 7 -19.93 5.97 -14.09
CA ARG A 7 -19.18 6.69 -13.04
C ARG A 7 -20.15 7.23 -12.01
N PHE A 8 -19.73 7.19 -10.76
CA PHE A 8 -20.54 7.56 -9.61
C PHE A 8 -19.91 8.76 -8.89
N PRO A 9 -20.72 9.70 -8.38
CA PRO A 9 -20.24 10.81 -7.56
C PRO A 9 -19.40 10.30 -6.39
N TRP A 10 -18.29 10.98 -6.11
CA TRP A 10 -17.35 10.62 -5.04
C TRP A 10 -16.70 11.87 -4.46
N TYR A 11 -16.01 11.74 -3.33
CA TYR A 11 -15.29 12.85 -2.65
C TYR A 11 -14.21 13.50 -3.54
N GLY A 12 -13.73 12.79 -4.56
CA GLY A 12 -12.82 13.29 -5.59
C GLY A 12 -13.38 13.09 -6.99
N PRO A 13 -12.55 12.78 -8.01
CA PRO A 13 -13.04 12.45 -9.34
C PRO A 13 -14.08 11.33 -9.28
N PRO A 14 -15.18 11.40 -10.07
CA PRO A 14 -16.19 10.35 -10.12
C PRO A 14 -15.54 8.99 -10.36
N MET A 15 -15.92 7.97 -9.59
CA MET A 15 -15.29 6.64 -9.63
C MET A 15 -16.10 5.66 -10.47
N SER A 16 -15.43 4.72 -11.14
CA SER A 16 -16.10 3.54 -11.71
C SER A 16 -16.60 2.61 -10.62
N ALA A 17 -17.53 1.70 -10.95
CA ALA A 17 -17.97 0.66 -10.01
C ALA A 17 -16.80 -0.20 -9.47
N SER A 18 -15.82 -0.52 -10.32
CA SER A 18 -14.62 -1.29 -9.92
C SER A 18 -13.71 -0.51 -8.95
N ALA A 19 -13.56 0.79 -9.16
CA ALA A 19 -12.80 1.66 -8.27
C ALA A 19 -13.49 1.80 -6.91
N LEU A 20 -14.81 1.98 -6.89
CA LEU A 20 -15.59 1.98 -5.64
C LEU A 20 -15.45 0.67 -4.86
N ALA A 21 -15.56 -0.47 -5.54
CA ALA A 21 -15.42 -1.78 -4.91
C ALA A 21 -14.02 -1.97 -4.29
N THR A 22 -12.97 -1.55 -5.01
CA THR A 22 -11.58 -1.64 -4.50
C THR A 22 -11.35 -0.68 -3.35
N ALA A 23 -11.90 0.53 -3.39
CA ALA A 23 -11.83 1.49 -2.28
C ALA A 23 -12.49 0.93 -1.02
N ARG A 24 -13.69 0.34 -1.13
CA ARG A 24 -14.37 -0.27 0.02
C ARG A 24 -13.68 -1.52 0.54
N LEU A 25 -13.09 -2.33 -0.33
CA LEU A 25 -12.26 -3.46 0.07
C LEU A 25 -11.06 -2.98 0.87
N MET A 26 -10.35 -1.96 0.39
CA MET A 26 -9.19 -1.39 1.08
C MET A 26 -9.57 -0.80 2.44
N GLU A 27 -10.65 -0.01 2.50
CA GLU A 27 -11.16 0.55 3.75
C GLU A 27 -11.49 -0.53 4.78
N THR A 28 -12.20 -1.58 4.34
CA THR A 28 -12.56 -2.72 5.19
C THR A 28 -11.31 -3.45 5.68
N TRP A 29 -10.32 -3.65 4.80
CA TRP A 29 -9.07 -4.30 5.18
C TRP A 29 -8.28 -3.49 6.19
N ALA A 30 -8.21 -2.16 6.01
CA ALA A 30 -7.48 -1.22 6.85
C ALA A 30 -8.10 -1.12 8.25
N HIS A 31 -9.42 -0.99 8.35
CA HIS A 31 -10.10 -1.02 9.65
C HIS A 31 -10.07 -2.39 10.32
N GLY A 32 -10.10 -3.47 9.53
CA GLY A 32 -9.83 -4.80 10.07
C GLY A 32 -8.42 -4.94 10.63
N GLN A 33 -7.44 -4.14 10.18
CA GLN A 33 -6.11 -4.09 10.79
C GLN A 33 -6.16 -3.34 12.11
N ASP A 34 -6.85 -2.19 12.16
CA ASP A 34 -7.02 -1.42 13.40
C ASP A 34 -7.62 -2.28 14.53
N VAL A 35 -8.62 -3.12 14.22
CA VAL A 35 -9.21 -4.08 15.18
C VAL A 35 -8.20 -5.16 15.61
N ALA A 36 -7.43 -5.69 14.67
CA ALA A 36 -6.44 -6.72 14.96
C ALA A 36 -5.33 -6.20 15.89
N ASP A 37 -4.85 -4.99 15.63
CA ASP A 37 -3.85 -4.30 16.46
C ASP A 37 -4.40 -4.05 17.87
N ALA A 38 -5.64 -3.56 17.98
CA ALA A 38 -6.29 -3.31 19.28
C ALA A 38 -6.47 -4.58 20.12
N LEU A 39 -6.69 -5.73 19.47
CA LEU A 39 -6.85 -7.03 20.13
C LEU A 39 -5.51 -7.79 20.28
N GLY A 40 -4.40 -7.27 19.77
CA GLY A 40 -3.10 -7.94 19.78
C GLY A 40 -3.06 -9.24 18.96
N VAL A 41 -3.93 -9.38 17.95
CA VAL A 41 -4.00 -10.58 17.11
C VAL A 41 -3.34 -10.36 15.76
N VAL A 42 -2.62 -11.38 15.27
CA VAL A 42 -2.00 -11.31 13.94
C VAL A 42 -3.00 -11.77 12.89
N ARG A 43 -3.24 -10.92 11.88
CA ARG A 43 -3.95 -11.29 10.66
C ARG A 43 -2.95 -11.78 9.61
N PRO A 44 -2.95 -13.07 9.22
CA PRO A 44 -2.01 -13.56 8.21
C PRO A 44 -2.19 -12.82 6.88
N PRO A 45 -1.12 -12.24 6.30
CA PRO A 45 -1.20 -11.57 5.01
C PRO A 45 -1.43 -12.61 3.91
N THR A 46 -2.27 -12.27 2.93
CA THR A 46 -2.60 -13.16 1.80
C THR A 46 -2.49 -12.41 0.48
N ALA A 47 -2.53 -13.15 -0.63
CA ALA A 47 -2.49 -12.56 -1.97
C ALA A 47 -3.63 -11.54 -2.25
N ARG A 48 -4.70 -11.53 -1.43
CA ARG A 48 -5.78 -10.53 -1.52
C ARG A 48 -5.31 -9.09 -1.28
N LEU A 49 -4.15 -8.90 -0.64
CA LEU A 49 -3.50 -7.59 -0.51
C LEU A 49 -3.22 -6.91 -1.85
N ARG A 50 -3.20 -7.65 -2.97
CA ARG A 50 -2.98 -7.09 -4.31
C ARG A 50 -3.96 -5.96 -4.64
N HIS A 51 -5.20 -6.03 -4.14
CA HIS A 51 -6.20 -4.98 -4.33
C HIS A 51 -5.89 -3.70 -3.55
N VAL A 52 -5.38 -3.84 -2.32
CA VAL A 52 -4.94 -2.70 -1.50
C VAL A 52 -3.69 -2.06 -2.09
N ALA A 53 -2.71 -2.88 -2.50
CA ALA A 53 -1.51 -2.40 -3.16
C ALA A 53 -1.83 -1.67 -4.48
N TRP A 54 -2.78 -2.19 -5.25
CA TRP A 54 -3.24 -1.56 -6.50
C TRP A 54 -3.78 -0.16 -6.26
N ILE A 55 -4.71 0.02 -5.32
CA ILE A 55 -5.26 1.35 -5.05
C ILE A 55 -4.22 2.27 -4.40
N GLY A 56 -3.32 1.75 -3.56
CA GLY A 56 -2.21 2.51 -2.99
C GLY A 56 -1.29 3.11 -4.05
N HIS A 57 -0.90 2.34 -5.06
CA HIS A 57 -0.14 2.85 -6.21
C HIS A 57 -0.93 3.89 -7.00
N ARG A 58 -2.21 3.61 -7.29
CA ARG A 58 -3.09 4.52 -8.06
C ARG A 58 -3.39 5.84 -7.34
N ALA A 59 -3.24 5.87 -6.01
CA ALA A 59 -3.49 7.06 -5.19
C ALA A 59 -2.24 7.95 -5.00
N ARG A 60 -1.11 7.66 -5.68
CA ARG A 60 0.11 8.47 -5.60
C ARG A 60 -0.18 9.96 -5.74
N ASP A 61 -0.76 10.36 -6.87
CA ASP A 61 -0.98 11.79 -7.17
C ASP A 61 -1.97 12.42 -6.19
N TYR A 62 -2.99 11.66 -5.79
CA TYR A 62 -3.95 12.11 -4.79
C TYR A 62 -3.27 12.45 -3.46
N ALA A 63 -2.26 11.69 -3.05
CA ALA A 63 -1.52 11.93 -1.81
C ALA A 63 -0.73 13.27 -1.82
N TYR A 64 -0.28 13.72 -2.99
CA TYR A 64 0.30 15.07 -3.17
C TYR A 64 -0.79 16.14 -3.14
N LEU A 65 -1.86 15.94 -3.92
CA LEU A 65 -2.95 16.90 -4.05
C LEU A 65 -3.62 17.23 -2.72
N VAL A 66 -3.82 16.24 -1.85
CA VAL A 66 -4.43 16.44 -0.52
C VAL A 66 -3.52 17.22 0.44
N ARG A 67 -2.23 17.36 0.11
CA ARG A 67 -1.25 18.20 0.83
C ARG A 67 -0.97 19.53 0.12
N GLY A 68 -1.67 19.82 -0.97
CA GLY A 68 -1.43 21.02 -1.77
C GLY A 68 -0.12 20.97 -2.56
N GLU A 69 0.46 19.79 -2.74
CA GLU A 69 1.70 19.60 -3.49
C GLU A 69 1.42 19.20 -4.94
N GLN A 70 2.32 19.59 -5.85
CA GLN A 70 2.26 19.17 -7.24
C GLN A 70 2.88 17.77 -7.39
N PRO A 71 2.14 16.78 -7.91
CA PRO A 71 2.69 15.45 -8.13
C PRO A 71 3.72 15.46 -9.27
N PRO A 72 4.81 14.67 -9.17
CA PRO A 72 5.72 14.43 -10.29
C PRO A 72 4.98 13.88 -11.51
N ALA A 73 5.29 14.42 -12.69
CA ALA A 73 4.62 14.05 -13.93
C ALA A 73 4.97 12.63 -14.38
N GLU A 74 6.22 12.23 -14.17
CA GLU A 74 6.78 10.95 -14.52
C GLU A 74 6.17 9.85 -13.66
N PRO A 75 5.78 8.69 -14.23
CA PRO A 75 5.20 7.60 -13.48
C PRO A 75 6.23 6.93 -12.56
N PHE A 76 5.76 6.33 -11.47
CA PHE A 76 6.62 5.53 -10.59
C PHE A 76 6.43 4.05 -10.86
N ARG A 77 7.50 3.29 -10.66
CA ARG A 77 7.45 1.83 -10.60
C ARG A 77 7.28 1.36 -9.15
N VAL A 78 6.43 0.37 -8.93
CA VAL A 78 6.22 -0.26 -7.62
C VAL A 78 6.38 -1.77 -7.78
N GLU A 79 7.39 -2.34 -7.12
CA GLU A 79 7.70 -3.78 -7.13
C GLU A 79 7.55 -4.38 -5.73
N LEU A 80 6.51 -5.17 -5.50
CA LEU A 80 6.16 -5.68 -4.19
C LEU A 80 6.26 -7.20 -4.12
N VAL A 81 6.93 -7.70 -3.10
CA VAL A 81 6.94 -9.14 -2.80
C VAL A 81 5.63 -9.50 -2.11
N SER A 82 4.82 -10.31 -2.77
CA SER A 82 3.55 -10.82 -2.25
C SER A 82 3.75 -11.74 -1.05
N PRO A 83 2.70 -11.97 -0.24
CA PRO A 83 2.79 -12.90 0.89
C PRO A 83 3.13 -14.34 0.50
N SER A 84 2.88 -14.74 -0.76
CA SER A 84 3.25 -16.05 -1.29
C SER A 84 4.65 -16.07 -1.94
N GLY A 85 5.39 -14.97 -1.91
CA GLY A 85 6.74 -14.84 -2.45
C GLY A 85 6.83 -14.43 -3.93
N GLY A 86 5.72 -14.35 -4.65
CA GLY A 86 5.68 -13.84 -6.03
C GLY A 86 5.82 -12.31 -6.10
N LEU A 87 6.24 -11.79 -7.26
CA LEU A 87 6.42 -10.36 -7.48
C LEU A 87 5.17 -9.70 -8.07
N TRP A 88 4.74 -8.56 -7.51
CA TRP A 88 3.72 -7.69 -8.09
C TRP A 88 4.39 -6.42 -8.61
N VAL A 89 4.13 -6.06 -9.85
CA VAL A 89 4.72 -4.90 -10.52
C VAL A 89 3.62 -3.97 -11.00
N TYR A 90 3.77 -2.68 -10.69
CA TYR A 90 2.92 -1.61 -11.19
C TYR A 90 3.77 -0.47 -11.76
N GLY A 91 3.31 0.14 -12.85
CA GLY A 91 4.03 1.20 -13.56
C GLY A 91 5.06 0.68 -14.57
N PRO A 92 5.69 1.59 -15.34
CA PRO A 92 6.65 1.25 -16.39
C PRO A 92 7.93 0.59 -15.85
N GLU A 93 8.66 -0.12 -16.71
CA GLU A 93 9.94 -0.75 -16.34
C GLU A 93 11.10 0.24 -16.28
N ASP A 94 11.04 1.27 -17.11
CA ASP A 94 12.02 2.33 -17.27
C ASP A 94 11.77 3.56 -16.38
N ALA A 95 10.82 3.48 -15.45
CA ALA A 95 10.53 4.57 -14.53
C ALA A 95 11.76 4.91 -13.66
N ALA A 96 12.18 6.17 -13.68
CA ALA A 96 13.32 6.65 -12.89
C ALA A 96 13.08 6.56 -11.37
N GLN A 97 11.82 6.66 -10.95
CA GLN A 97 11.39 6.59 -9.56
C GLN A 97 10.80 5.21 -9.27
N LYS A 98 11.30 4.51 -8.24
CA LYS A 98 10.87 3.16 -7.91
C LYS A 98 10.69 2.93 -6.40
N VAL A 99 9.69 2.15 -6.03
CA VAL A 99 9.50 1.63 -4.67
C VAL A 99 9.57 0.10 -4.70
N THR A 100 10.34 -0.50 -3.81
CA THR A 100 10.42 -1.95 -3.65
C THR A 100 10.19 -2.38 -2.19
N GLY A 101 9.76 -3.62 -1.96
CA GLY A 101 9.68 -4.20 -0.61
C GLY A 101 8.49 -5.14 -0.38
N PRO A 102 8.17 -5.48 0.87
CA PRO A 102 7.04 -6.36 1.17
C PRO A 102 5.69 -5.71 0.85
N ALA A 103 4.78 -6.48 0.25
CA ALA A 103 3.45 -5.98 -0.07
C ALA A 103 2.64 -5.58 1.18
N LEU A 104 2.83 -6.26 2.31
CA LEU A 104 2.16 -5.92 3.57
C LEU A 104 2.59 -4.53 4.06
N ASP A 105 3.89 -4.28 4.14
CA ASP A 105 4.47 -2.99 4.56
C ASP A 105 3.94 -1.85 3.67
N PHE A 106 3.90 -2.05 2.35
CA PHE A 106 3.31 -1.09 1.43
C PHE A 106 1.83 -0.82 1.74
N CYS A 107 1.03 -1.88 1.92
CA CYS A 107 -0.39 -1.74 2.22
C CYS A 107 -0.63 -1.02 3.55
N LEU A 108 0.15 -1.32 4.58
CA LEU A 108 0.08 -0.63 5.88
C LEU A 108 0.47 0.85 5.74
N LEU A 109 1.53 1.16 4.98
CA LEU A 109 2.01 2.53 4.83
C LEU A 109 1.03 3.41 4.06
N VAL A 110 0.57 2.96 2.88
CA VAL A 110 -0.38 3.74 2.06
C VAL A 110 -1.74 3.90 2.74
N THR A 111 -2.05 3.07 3.74
CA THR A 111 -3.23 3.23 4.58
C THR A 111 -2.92 3.92 5.91
N GLN A 112 -1.71 4.41 6.16
CA GLN A 112 -1.32 5.11 7.40
C GLN A 112 -1.52 4.27 8.68
N ARG A 113 -1.26 2.97 8.60
CA ARG A 113 -1.26 2.03 9.74
C ARG A 113 0.14 1.78 10.31
N VAL A 114 1.18 2.26 9.64
CA VAL A 114 2.58 2.13 10.07
C VAL A 114 3.34 3.40 9.73
N HIS A 115 4.38 3.71 10.49
CA HIS A 115 5.32 4.79 10.14
C HIS A 115 6.26 4.33 9.03
N ARG A 116 6.76 5.27 8.21
CA ARG A 116 7.68 4.97 7.09
C ARG A 116 8.90 4.17 7.53
N ASP A 117 9.50 4.52 8.66
CA ASP A 117 10.75 3.92 9.13
C ASP A 117 10.57 2.52 9.72
N ASP A 118 9.32 2.13 10.01
CA ASP A 118 8.98 0.79 10.49
C ASP A 118 8.67 -0.19 9.33
N THR A 119 9.01 0.20 8.10
CA THR A 119 8.81 -0.62 6.90
C THR A 119 10.13 -1.02 6.26
N ALA A 120 10.16 -2.21 5.65
CA ALA A 120 11.25 -2.64 4.80
C ALA A 120 11.10 -2.13 3.34
N LEU A 121 10.38 -1.02 3.14
CA LEU A 121 10.23 -0.40 1.82
C LEU A 121 11.50 0.37 1.46
N VAL A 122 11.93 0.23 0.23
CA VAL A 122 13.09 0.94 -0.34
C VAL A 122 12.60 1.86 -1.43
N ALA A 123 12.93 3.13 -1.33
CA ALA A 123 12.74 4.10 -2.40
C ALA A 123 14.02 4.24 -3.21
N HIS A 124 13.87 4.24 -4.53
CA HIS A 124 14.92 4.55 -5.48
C HIS A 124 14.53 5.85 -6.18
N GLY A 125 15.32 6.88 -5.94
CA GLY A 125 15.07 8.24 -6.41
C GLY A 125 14.36 9.14 -5.38
N PRO A 126 14.55 10.46 -5.47
CA PRO A 126 14.09 11.42 -4.46
C PRO A 126 12.57 11.53 -4.38
N ASP A 127 11.86 11.46 -5.52
CA ASP A 127 10.41 11.62 -5.51
C ASP A 127 9.72 10.37 -4.97
N ALA A 128 10.26 9.18 -5.24
CA ALA A 128 9.81 7.96 -4.58
C ALA A 128 10.02 8.02 -3.06
N ALA A 129 11.16 8.56 -2.61
CA ALA A 129 11.45 8.73 -1.18
C ALA A 129 10.45 9.69 -0.52
N HIS A 130 10.20 10.83 -1.17
CA HIS A 130 9.22 11.82 -0.73
C HIS A 130 7.79 11.26 -0.70
N TRP A 131 7.36 10.57 -1.76
CA TRP A 131 6.02 9.97 -1.82
C TRP A 131 5.75 9.02 -0.65
N LEU A 132 6.73 8.21 -0.26
CA LEU A 132 6.55 7.29 0.87
C LEU A 132 6.33 8.01 2.22
N THR A 133 6.69 9.29 2.35
CA THR A 133 6.40 10.08 3.56
C THR A 133 4.96 10.60 3.62
N LEU A 134 4.31 10.69 2.46
CA LEU A 134 2.97 11.29 2.32
C LEU A 134 1.90 10.31 1.83
N ALA A 135 2.26 9.06 1.55
CA ALA A 135 1.37 8.08 0.95
C ALA A 135 0.00 7.96 1.68
N GLN A 136 -1.08 8.00 0.89
CA GLN A 136 -2.45 7.91 1.37
C GLN A 136 -3.35 7.33 0.27
N ALA A 137 -4.05 6.23 0.58
CA ALA A 137 -4.92 5.51 -0.36
C ALA A 137 -6.43 5.74 -0.13
N PHE A 138 -6.80 6.50 0.90
CA PHE A 138 -8.19 6.77 1.27
C PHE A 138 -8.54 8.25 1.08
N ALA A 139 -9.83 8.51 0.85
CA ALA A 139 -10.35 9.87 0.74
C ALA A 139 -10.44 10.53 2.13
N GLY A 140 -10.05 11.80 2.21
CA GLY A 140 -10.08 12.58 3.45
C GLY A 140 -8.85 13.47 3.58
N PRO A 141 -8.82 14.40 4.54
CA PRO A 141 -7.67 15.26 4.76
C PRO A 141 -6.42 14.44 5.13
N ALA A 142 -5.24 15.03 4.96
CA ALA A 142 -4.00 14.42 5.41
C ALA A 142 -4.07 14.16 6.93
N GLY A 143 -3.87 12.91 7.34
CA GLY A 143 -3.78 12.54 8.75
C GLY A 143 -2.47 13.02 9.37
N ALA A 144 -2.41 13.02 10.71
CA ALA A 144 -1.19 13.34 11.48
C ALA A 144 -0.07 12.28 11.31
N GLY A 145 -0.32 11.22 10.55
CA GLY A 145 0.58 10.08 10.40
C GLY A 145 0.58 9.17 11.63
N ARG A 146 1.52 8.21 11.63
CA ARG A 146 1.79 7.32 12.77
C ARG A 146 3.15 7.72 13.37
N PRO A 147 3.31 7.75 14.70
CA PRO A 147 4.64 7.90 15.28
C PRO A 147 5.51 6.69 14.93
N ALA A 148 6.82 6.90 14.81
CA ALA A 148 7.77 5.81 14.69
C ALA A 148 7.67 4.88 15.91
N GLY A 149 7.58 3.57 15.66
CA GLY A 149 7.68 2.55 16.69
C GLY A 149 9.12 2.41 17.19
N PRO A 150 9.38 1.50 18.14
CA PRO A 150 10.73 1.22 18.67
C PRO A 150 11.70 0.60 17.64
N GLY A 151 11.41 0.67 16.34
CA GLY A 151 12.14 0.02 15.26
C GLY A 151 11.87 -1.48 15.21
N ARG A 152 11.66 -2.02 14.00
CA ARG A 152 11.68 -3.47 13.81
C ARG A 152 13.12 -3.97 14.03
N PRO A 153 13.36 -4.99 14.86
CA PRO A 153 14.69 -5.59 14.94
C PRO A 153 15.11 -6.06 13.53
N ALA A 154 16.27 -5.61 13.09
CA ALA A 154 16.87 -6.06 11.84
C ALA A 154 17.04 -7.59 11.92
N GLY A 155 16.25 -8.34 11.15
CA GLY A 155 16.44 -9.80 11.04
C GLY A 155 15.31 -10.72 11.49
N ALA A 156 14.04 -10.27 11.58
CA ALA A 156 12.91 -11.22 11.55
C ALA A 156 12.75 -11.81 10.13
N GLY A 157 13.74 -12.62 9.74
CA GLY A 157 13.76 -13.45 8.55
C GLY A 157 12.68 -14.52 8.64
N ARG A 158 12.16 -14.88 7.46
CA ARG A 158 11.21 -15.96 7.23
C ARG A 158 11.48 -17.17 8.13
N PRO A 159 10.47 -17.78 8.78
CA PRO A 159 10.65 -19.13 9.30
C PRO A 159 11.02 -20.05 8.14
N ALA A 160 12.14 -20.77 8.30
CA ALA A 160 12.57 -21.78 7.36
C ALA A 160 11.45 -22.82 7.21
N ARG A 161 11.07 -23.10 5.96
CA ARG A 161 10.09 -24.13 5.63
C ARG A 161 10.79 -25.47 5.86
N THR A 162 10.50 -26.13 6.98
CA THR A 162 10.88 -27.53 7.17
C THR A 162 10.12 -28.36 6.14
N VAL A 163 10.86 -29.02 5.27
CA VAL A 163 10.34 -30.06 4.38
C VAL A 163 10.40 -31.35 5.20
N PRO A 164 9.27 -32.06 5.42
CA PRO A 164 9.31 -33.37 6.04
C PRO A 164 10.02 -34.35 5.08
N GLY A 165 10.99 -35.08 5.60
CA GLY A 165 11.71 -36.11 4.85
C GLY A 165 10.79 -37.25 4.45
N GLU A 166 10.97 -37.72 3.21
CA GLU A 166 10.47 -39.01 2.76
C GLU A 166 11.31 -40.12 3.41
N ALA A 167 10.60 -41.10 3.97
CA ALA A 167 11.10 -42.42 4.32
C ALA A 167 10.54 -43.42 3.30
#